data_AF-A0A227KIA2-F1
#
_entry.id   AF-A0A227KIA2-F1
#
_cell.length_a   1.000
_cell.length_b   1.000
_cell.length_c   1.000
_cell.angle_alpha   90.00
_cell.angle_beta   90.00
_cell.angle_gamma   90.00
#
_symmetry.space_group_name_H-M   'P 1'
#
loop_
_entity.id
_entity.type
_entity.pdbx_description
1 polymer ?
#
loop_
_entity_poly.entity_id
_entity_poly.type
_entity_poly.pdbx_seq_one_letter_code
_entity_poly.pdbx_strand_id
1 'polypeptide(L)'
;MSKALVTQIQTTFETLDVDELQKLSGIPADVFNELRELGALDEFFREGVLPANTVVVFKKAGRLRKSFQLDANSLALLIHFIGESQELRRQIRKIYRTNPYL
;
A
#
# COMPACT_ATOMS: atom_id res chain seq x y z
N MET A 1 -31.70 -3.73 -1.59
CA MET A 1 -30.75 -4.24 -2.61
C MET A 1 -29.52 -3.32 -2.71
N SER A 2 -28.61 -3.35 -1.73
CA SER A 2 -27.39 -2.53 -1.78
C SER A 2 -26.17 -3.19 -1.14
N LYS A 3 -26.34 -4.05 -0.13
CA LYS A 3 -25.21 -4.78 0.46
C LYS A 3 -24.50 -5.70 -0.54
N ALA A 4 -25.22 -6.44 -1.37
CA ALA A 4 -24.59 -7.36 -2.33
C ALA A 4 -23.73 -6.65 -3.39
N LEU A 5 -24.16 -5.48 -3.87
CA LEU A 5 -23.38 -4.67 -4.83
C LEU A 5 -22.17 -3.99 -4.17
N VAL A 6 -22.31 -3.53 -2.92
CA VAL A 6 -21.19 -2.97 -2.15
C VAL A 6 -20.16 -4.06 -1.82
N THR A 7 -20.61 -5.28 -1.49
CA THR A 7 -19.72 -6.43 -1.27
C THR A 7 -19.03 -6.85 -2.57
N GLN A 8 -19.71 -6.86 -3.72
CA GLN A 8 -19.12 -7.23 -5.01
C GLN A 8 -18.03 -6.26 -5.49
N ILE A 9 -18.15 -4.96 -5.20
CA ILE A 9 -17.09 -3.98 -5.47
C ILE A 9 -15.92 -4.14 -4.48
N GLN A 10 -16.18 -4.64 -3.26
CA GLN A 10 -15.15 -4.92 -2.26
C GLN A 10 -14.36 -6.20 -2.53
N THR A 11 -14.83 -7.10 -3.38
CA THR A 11 -14.20 -8.40 -3.67
C THR A 11 -13.57 -8.55 -5.06
N THR A 12 -13.41 -7.48 -5.85
CA THR A 12 -12.84 -7.64 -7.22
C THR A 12 -11.31 -7.53 -7.29
N PHE A 13 -10.62 -7.13 -6.22
CA PHE A 13 -9.16 -7.14 -6.17
C PHE A 13 -8.70 -7.53 -4.76
N GLU A 14 -8.72 -8.82 -4.41
CA GLU A 14 -8.04 -9.29 -3.18
C GLU A 14 -6.52 -9.24 -3.37
N THR A 15 -6.07 -9.46 -4.61
CA THR A 15 -4.68 -9.45 -5.03
C THR A 15 -4.46 -8.39 -6.12
N LEU A 16 -3.29 -7.77 -6.10
CA LEU A 16 -2.87 -6.73 -7.03
C LEU A 16 -1.61 -7.21 -7.75
N ASP A 17 -1.54 -7.03 -9.06
CA ASP A 17 -0.32 -7.32 -9.80
C ASP A 17 0.72 -6.19 -9.63
N VAL A 18 2.01 -6.52 -9.75
CA VAL A 18 3.10 -5.53 -9.60
C VAL A 18 3.04 -4.47 -10.69
N ASP A 19 2.68 -4.84 -11.93
CA ASP A 19 2.57 -3.87 -13.03
C ASP A 19 1.32 -2.97 -12.85
N GLU A 20 0.25 -3.51 -12.27
CA GLU A 20 -0.92 -2.72 -11.88
C GLU A 20 -0.58 -1.74 -10.74
N LEU A 21 0.15 -2.20 -9.73
CA LEU A 21 0.65 -1.34 -8.65
C LEU A 21 1.49 -0.18 -9.22
N GLN A 22 2.39 -0.46 -10.16
CA GLN A 22 3.22 0.55 -10.81
C GLN A 22 2.36 1.62 -11.48
N LYS A 23 1.38 1.23 -12.30
CA LYS A 23 0.45 2.15 -12.98
C LYS A 23 -0.37 2.98 -12.00
N LEU A 24 -0.84 2.37 -10.90
CA LEU A 24 -1.72 3.03 -9.93
C LEU A 24 -0.95 3.90 -8.91
N SER A 25 0.34 3.65 -8.72
CA SER A 25 1.18 4.37 -7.76
C SER A 25 1.42 5.83 -8.14
N GLY A 26 1.43 6.14 -9.44
CA GLY A 26 1.88 7.43 -9.97
C GLY A 26 3.38 7.67 -9.80
N ILE A 27 4.16 6.62 -9.51
CA ILE A 27 5.63 6.65 -9.46
C ILE A 27 6.16 6.37 -10.88
N PRO A 28 7.12 7.17 -11.38
CA PRO A 28 7.78 6.89 -12.67
C PRO A 28 8.36 5.47 -12.74
N ALA A 29 8.34 4.85 -13.93
CA ALA A 29 8.69 3.44 -14.10
C ALA A 29 10.16 3.13 -13.73
N ASP A 30 11.08 4.02 -14.06
CA ASP A 30 12.49 4.00 -13.66
C ASP A 30 12.63 3.94 -12.13
N VAL A 31 12.00 4.87 -11.43
CA VAL A 31 12.04 4.93 -9.97
C VAL A 31 11.34 3.73 -9.33
N PHE A 32 10.25 3.25 -9.93
CA PHE A 32 9.55 2.07 -9.44
C PHE A 32 10.42 0.80 -9.57
N ASN A 33 11.18 0.67 -10.65
CA ASN A 33 12.13 -0.42 -10.81
C ASN A 33 13.27 -0.33 -9.79
N GLU A 34 13.81 0.86 -9.53
CA GLU A 34 14.79 1.06 -8.46
C GLU A 34 14.22 0.64 -7.09
N LEU A 35 12.98 1.02 -6.77
CA LEU A 35 12.30 0.57 -5.54
C LEU A 35 12.19 -0.96 -5.45
N ARG A 36 11.96 -1.64 -6.58
CA ARG A 36 11.93 -3.10 -6.64
C ARG A 36 13.31 -3.71 -6.39
N GLU A 37 14.36 -3.13 -6.97
CA GLU A 37 15.75 -3.57 -6.73
C GLU A 37 16.20 -3.34 -5.28
N LEU A 38 15.69 -2.29 -4.65
CA LEU A 38 15.89 -2.00 -3.23
C LEU A 38 15.08 -2.90 -2.28
N GLY A 39 14.21 -3.78 -2.81
CA GLY A 39 13.35 -4.65 -2.00
C GLY A 39 12.20 -3.93 -1.29
N ALA A 40 11.86 -2.70 -1.70
CA ALA A 40 10.83 -1.89 -1.03
C ALA A 40 9.40 -2.46 -1.15
N LEU A 41 9.19 -3.45 -2.03
CA LEU A 41 7.92 -4.14 -2.20
C LEU A 41 7.79 -5.39 -1.31
N ASP A 42 8.92 -5.97 -0.90
CA ASP A 42 8.98 -7.31 -0.30
C ASP A 42 8.15 -7.41 0.98
N GLU A 43 8.15 -6.36 1.80
CA GLU A 43 7.40 -6.28 3.05
C GLU A 43 5.87 -6.26 2.88
N PHE A 44 5.38 -5.91 1.69
CA PHE A 44 3.96 -5.85 1.38
C PHE A 44 3.41 -7.17 0.86
N PHE A 45 4.27 -8.10 0.45
CA PHE A 45 3.83 -9.44 0.10
C PHE A 45 3.33 -10.17 1.36
N ARG A 46 2.21 -10.87 1.19
CA ARG A 46 1.60 -11.74 2.18
C ARG A 46 1.32 -13.06 1.49
N GLU A 47 1.97 -14.13 1.94
CA GLU A 47 1.81 -15.47 1.34
C GLU A 47 2.06 -15.49 -0.19
N GLY A 48 3.02 -14.67 -0.66
CA GLY A 48 3.38 -14.58 -2.08
C GLY A 48 2.43 -13.73 -2.93
N VAL A 49 1.39 -13.13 -2.34
CA VAL A 49 0.49 -12.20 -3.04
C VAL A 49 0.64 -10.78 -2.51
N LEU A 50 0.39 -9.80 -3.38
CA LEU A 50 0.37 -8.39 -3.03
C LEU A 50 -1.09 -7.97 -2.74
N PRO A 51 -1.44 -7.63 -1.49
CA PRO A 51 -2.79 -7.22 -1.16
C PRO A 51 -3.16 -5.89 -1.82
N ALA A 52 -4.38 -5.76 -2.35
CA ALA A 52 -4.76 -4.55 -3.10
C ALA A 52 -4.76 -3.26 -2.27
N ASN A 53 -4.91 -3.33 -0.95
CA ASN A 53 -4.78 -2.16 -0.08
C ASN A 53 -3.37 -1.54 -0.09
N THR A 54 -2.35 -2.27 -0.56
CA THR A 54 -0.99 -1.77 -0.76
C THR A 54 -0.95 -0.57 -1.69
N VAL A 55 -1.88 -0.49 -2.66
CA VAL A 55 -1.99 0.64 -3.59
C VAL A 55 -2.11 1.99 -2.87
N VAL A 56 -2.71 2.01 -1.67
CA VAL A 56 -2.90 3.24 -0.88
C VAL A 56 -1.55 3.80 -0.42
N VAL A 57 -0.63 2.92 -0.02
CA VAL A 57 0.72 3.29 0.42
C VAL A 57 1.49 3.89 -0.75
N PHE A 58 1.55 3.17 -1.88
CA PHE A 58 2.29 3.60 -3.05
C PHE A 58 1.70 4.86 -3.72
N LYS A 59 0.38 5.01 -3.76
CA LYS A 59 -0.27 6.23 -4.24
C LYS A 59 -0.01 7.44 -3.34
N LYS A 60 0.20 7.22 -2.03
CA LYS A 60 0.63 8.30 -1.12
C LYS A 60 2.10 8.63 -1.34
N ALA A 61 2.96 7.62 -1.47
CA ALA A 61 4.37 7.77 -1.76
C ALA A 61 4.61 8.51 -3.10
N GLY A 62 3.91 8.13 -4.18
CA GLY A 62 4.01 8.81 -5.48
C GLY A 62 3.63 10.29 -5.43
N ARG A 63 2.58 10.65 -4.68
CA ARG A 63 2.22 12.06 -4.44
C ARG A 63 3.30 12.83 -3.69
N LEU A 64 3.88 12.22 -2.66
CA LEU A 64 4.95 12.83 -1.86
C LEU A 64 6.24 12.97 -2.67
N ARG A 65 6.62 11.95 -3.45
CA ARG A 65 7.73 12.04 -4.41
C ARG A 65 7.56 13.23 -5.35
N LYS A 66 6.37 13.39 -5.95
CA LYS A 66 6.09 14.52 -6.84
C LYS A 66 6.23 15.87 -6.14
N SER A 67 5.87 15.95 -4.86
CA SER A 67 5.88 17.20 -4.09
C SER A 67 7.28 17.57 -3.58
N PHE A 68 8.08 16.57 -3.20
CA PHE A 68 9.35 16.74 -2.51
C PHE A 68 10.57 16.29 -3.33
N GLN A 69 10.38 15.82 -4.56
CA GLN A 69 11.42 15.34 -5.47
C GLN A 69 12.31 14.25 -4.84
N LEU A 70 11.69 13.32 -4.11
CA LEU A 70 12.40 12.24 -3.41
C LEU A 70 13.08 11.29 -4.40
N ASP A 71 14.33 10.93 -4.11
CA ASP A 71 15.04 9.82 -4.75
C ASP A 71 14.48 8.46 -4.31
N ALA A 72 14.91 7.38 -4.96
CA ALA A 72 14.39 6.04 -4.70
C ALA A 72 14.70 5.53 -3.27
N ASN A 73 15.86 5.85 -2.68
CA ASN A 73 16.19 5.43 -1.32
C ASN A 73 15.30 6.15 -0.30
N SER A 74 15.16 7.47 -0.44
CA SER A 74 14.27 8.29 0.38
C SER A 74 12.82 7.84 0.25
N LEU A 75 12.41 7.46 -0.96
CA LEU A 75 11.06 6.98 -1.24
C LEU A 75 10.83 5.57 -0.69
N ALA A 76 11.82 4.67 -0.72
CA ALA A 76 11.76 3.34 -0.11
C ALA A 76 11.54 3.44 1.40
N LEU A 77 12.32 4.28 2.09
CA LEU A 77 12.13 4.55 3.52
C LEU A 77 10.74 5.13 3.81
N LEU A 78 10.27 6.04 2.97
CA LEU A 78 8.94 6.62 3.13
C LEU A 78 7.83 5.57 2.95
N ILE A 79 7.96 4.69 1.96
CA ILE A 79 7.02 3.58 1.72
C ILE A 79 6.98 2.68 2.96
N HIS A 80 8.15 2.31 3.50
CA HIS A 80 8.28 1.51 4.71
C HIS A 80 7.51 2.12 5.90
N PHE A 81 7.82 3.37 6.26
CA PHE A 81 7.16 4.02 7.40
C PHE A 81 5.66 4.27 7.19
N ILE A 82 5.21 4.54 5.96
CA ILE A 82 3.78 4.65 5.66
C ILE A 82 3.10 3.28 5.84
N GLY A 83 3.72 2.21 5.33
CA GLY A 83 3.24 0.83 5.47
C GLY A 83 3.09 0.43 6.93
N GLU A 84 4.16 0.59 7.71
CA GLU A 84 4.19 0.28 9.14
C GLU A 84 3.13 1.08 9.92
N SER A 85 3.02 2.40 9.67
CA SER A 85 2.01 3.24 10.31
C SER A 85 0.58 2.80 9.99
N GLN A 86 0.30 2.34 8.77
CA GLN A 86 -1.02 1.83 8.41
C GLN A 86 -1.35 0.52 9.11
N GLU A 87 -0.37 -0.38 9.21
CA GLU A 87 -0.54 -1.65 9.91
C GLU A 87 -0.75 -1.43 11.41
N LEU A 88 0.03 -0.55 12.04
CA LEU A 88 -0.18 -0.15 13.44
C LEU A 88 -1.59 0.42 13.65
N ARG A 89 -2.05 1.33 12.78
CA ARG A 89 -3.42 1.88 12.85
C ARG A 89 -4.49 0.80 12.64
N ARG A 90 -4.20 -0.25 11.87
CA ARG A 90 -5.11 -1.39 11.68
C ARG A 90 -5.19 -2.23 12.96
N GLN A 91 -4.05 -2.54 13.57
CA GLN A 91 -3.97 -3.30 14.81
C GLN A 91 -4.67 -2.56 15.96
N ILE A 92 -4.40 -1.27 16.12
CA ILE A 92 -5.08 -0.42 17.11
C ILE A 92 -6.61 -0.46 16.93
N ARG A 93 -7.10 -0.28 15.70
CA ARG A 93 -8.55 -0.37 15.40
C ARG A 93 -9.13 -1.75 15.70
N LYS A 94 -8.37 -2.82 15.50
CA LYS A 94 -8.79 -4.18 15.84
C LYS A 94 -8.94 -4.33 17.36
N ILE A 95 -7.98 -3.81 18.13
CA ILE A 95 -8.02 -3.84 19.61
C ILE A 95 -9.25 -3.09 20.13
N TYR A 96 -9.48 -1.83 19.72
CA TYR A 96 -10.65 -1.06 20.13
C TYR A 96 -12.00 -1.71 19.76
N ARG A 97 -12.05 -2.47 18.66
CA ARG A 97 -13.25 -3.24 18.28
C ARG A 97 -13.50 -4.43 19.20
N THR A 98 -12.45 -5.07 19.70
CA THR A 98 -12.54 -6.23 20.58
C THR A 98 -12.72 -5.84 22.04
N ASN A 99 -12.25 -4.66 22.45
CA ASN A 99 -12.49 -4.10 23.77
C ASN A 99 -12.68 -2.58 23.68
N PRO A 100 -13.93 -2.07 23.64
CA PRO A 100 -14.21 -0.64 23.46
C PRO A 100 -13.99 0.22 24.72
N TYR A 101 -13.54 -0.38 25.83
CA TYR A 101 -13.28 0.29 27.11
C TYR A 101 -11.79 0.45 27.43
N LEU A 102 -10.92 0.12 26.47
CA LEU A 102 -9.55 0.64 26.39
C LEU A 102 -9.55 1.94 25.56
#